data_AF-A0A7S2KQ63-F1
#
_entry.id   AF-A0A7S2KQ63-F1
#
_cell.length_a   1.000
_cell.length_b   1.000
_cell.length_c   1.000
_cell.angle_alpha   90.00
_cell.angle_beta   90.00
_cell.angle_gamma   90.00
#
_symmetry.space_group_name_H-M   'P 1'
#
loop_
_entity.id
_entity.type
_entity.pdbx_description
1 polymer ?
#
loop_
_entity_poly.entity_id
_entity_poly.type
_entity_poly.pdbx_seq_one_letter_code
_entity_poly.pdbx_strand_id
1 'polypeptide(L)'
;MSLTSFAVAILGMCVMGPLTERCGAFHLTYSSLFLKGSLAIILAAVAASGQLKSTQGLNWLLIAAVSLAFSCTSHILATSLTTRTTGAVGSREQGILLGIEHSLFSGARIFGPSIGTSIMSSGGFSVVAACSFTIDCVLGCVAKFQTHKEAVTKSPMSERKEI
;
A
#
# COMPACT_ATOMS: atom_id res chain seq x y z
N MET A 1 -17.65 11.66 2.61
CA MET A 1 -16.17 11.60 2.45
C MET A 1 -15.59 12.92 2.89
N SER A 2 -14.51 12.93 3.68
CA SER A 2 -13.85 14.18 4.06
C SER A 2 -13.16 14.82 2.85
N LEU A 3 -13.04 16.15 2.82
CA LEU A 3 -12.32 16.90 1.79
C LEU A 3 -10.87 16.37 1.60
N THR A 4 -10.25 15.93 2.70
CA THR A 4 -8.92 15.33 2.72
C THR A 4 -8.86 13.99 1.99
N SER A 5 -9.88 13.13 2.12
CA SER A 5 -9.94 11.85 1.41
C SER A 5 -10.13 12.07 -0.10
N PHE A 6 -10.90 13.09 -0.46
CA PHE A 6 -11.12 13.49 -1.85
C PHE A 6 -9.85 14.05 -2.50
N ALA A 7 -9.13 14.94 -1.81
CA ALA A 7 -7.87 15.51 -2.31
C ALA A 7 -6.79 14.43 -2.52
N VAL A 8 -6.65 13.49 -1.59
CA VAL A 8 -5.72 12.36 -1.74
C VAL A 8 -6.12 11.46 -2.91
N ALA A 9 -7.43 11.21 -3.10
CA ALA A 9 -7.90 10.43 -4.23
C ALA A 9 -7.59 11.11 -5.58
N ILE A 10 -7.83 12.43 -5.70
CA ILE A 10 -7.48 13.19 -6.91
C ILE A 10 -5.98 13.12 -7.18
N LEU A 11 -5.16 13.41 -6.17
CA LEU A 11 -3.71 13.41 -6.31
C LEU A 11 -3.20 12.00 -6.67
N GLY A 12 -3.78 10.97 -6.03
CA GLY A 12 -3.53 9.57 -6.36
C GLY A 12 -3.90 9.24 -7.80
N MET A 13 -5.05 9.67 -8.30
CA MET A 13 -5.48 9.45 -9.69
C MET A 13 -4.56 10.13 -10.70
N CYS A 14 -4.20 11.39 -10.47
CA CYS A 14 -3.31 12.14 -11.38
C CYS A 14 -1.91 11.52 -11.48
N VAL A 15 -1.40 10.97 -10.37
CA VAL A 15 -0.07 10.37 -10.32
C VAL A 15 -0.10 8.92 -10.83
N MET A 16 -1.18 8.17 -10.57
CA MET A 16 -1.24 6.73 -10.87
C MET A 16 -1.20 6.41 -12.35
N GLY A 17 -1.93 7.12 -13.21
CA GLY A 17 -1.98 6.83 -14.65
C GLY A 17 -0.57 6.77 -15.26
N PRO A 18 0.21 7.87 -15.17
CA PRO A 18 1.58 7.91 -15.67
C PRO A 18 2.52 6.90 -14.98
N LEU A 19 2.36 6.68 -13.67
CA LEU A 19 3.17 5.70 -12.93
C LEU A 19 2.91 4.28 -13.41
N THR A 20 1.64 3.94 -13.67
CA THR A 20 1.21 2.59 -14.06
C THR A 20 1.65 2.27 -15.48
N GLU A 21 1.62 3.25 -16.38
CA GLU A 21 2.17 3.11 -17.73
C GLU A 21 3.68 2.88 -17.72
N ARG A 22 4.43 3.58 -16.86
CA ARG A 22 5.89 3.49 -16.83
C ARG A 22 6.44 2.29 -16.07
N CYS A 23 5.86 1.95 -14.92
CA CYS A 23 6.37 0.88 -14.05
C CYS A 23 5.62 -0.45 -14.24
N GLY A 24 4.41 -0.43 -14.79
CA GLY A 24 3.52 -1.57 -14.78
C GLY A 24 2.87 -1.80 -13.40
N ALA A 25 1.63 -2.27 -13.40
CA ALA A 25 0.85 -2.48 -12.18
C ALA A 25 1.55 -3.43 -11.19
N PHE A 26 2.28 -4.44 -11.68
CA PHE A 26 2.97 -5.43 -10.84
C PHE A 26 4.16 -4.85 -10.07
N HIS A 27 5.02 -4.07 -10.73
CA HIS A 27 6.14 -3.44 -10.03
C HIS A 27 5.64 -2.41 -9.02
N LEU A 28 4.54 -1.72 -9.33
CA LEU A 28 3.91 -0.79 -8.40
C LEU A 28 3.40 -1.48 -7.13
N THR A 29 2.82 -2.68 -7.22
CA THR A 29 2.30 -3.36 -6.02
C THR A 29 3.41 -3.67 -5.01
N TYR A 30 4.52 -4.32 -5.42
CA TYR A 30 5.57 -4.64 -4.44
C TYR A 30 6.38 -3.40 -4.04
N SER A 31 6.66 -2.46 -4.97
CA SER A 31 7.42 -1.25 -4.63
C SER A 31 6.65 -0.35 -3.66
N SER A 32 5.33 -0.24 -3.82
CA SER A 32 4.48 0.51 -2.89
C SER A 32 4.39 -0.17 -1.51
N LEU A 33 4.42 -1.49 -1.42
CA LEU A 33 4.51 -2.20 -0.13
C LEU A 33 5.80 -1.83 0.63
N PHE A 34 6.96 -1.92 -0.02
CA PHE A 34 8.25 -1.54 0.60
C PHE A 34 8.31 -0.05 0.94
N LEU A 35 7.82 0.82 0.05
CA LEU A 35 7.78 2.25 0.28
C LEU A 35 6.87 2.61 1.46
N LYS A 36 5.68 2.01 1.53
CA LYS A 36 4.73 2.22 2.63
C LYS A 36 5.33 1.79 3.97
N GLY A 37 5.95 0.61 4.02
CA GLY A 37 6.64 0.14 5.22
C GLY A 37 7.78 1.08 5.65
N SER A 38 8.58 1.57 4.69
CA SER A 38 9.68 2.49 4.96
C SER A 38 9.17 3.84 5.51
N LEU A 39 8.08 4.37 4.93
CA LEU A 39 7.42 5.58 5.41
C LEU A 39 6.86 5.41 6.83
N ALA A 40 6.39 4.22 7.21
CA ALA A 40 5.94 3.94 8.57
C ALA A 40 7.08 4.04 9.60
N ILE A 41 8.27 3.52 9.28
CA ILE A 41 9.46 3.65 10.12
C ILE A 41 9.89 5.11 10.25
N ILE A 42 9.93 5.84 9.12
CA ILE A 42 10.27 7.27 9.11
C ILE A 42 9.28 8.05 9.98
N LEU A 43 7.99 7.79 9.85
CA LEU A 43 6.96 8.46 10.65
C LEU A 43 7.16 8.20 12.15
N ALA A 44 7.47 6.96 12.55
CA ALA A 44 7.77 6.65 13.95
C ALA A 44 9.05 7.32 14.46
N ALA A 45 10.11 7.37 13.64
CA ALA A 45 11.36 8.06 14.01
C ALA A 45 11.12 9.56 14.22
N VAL A 46 10.34 10.18 13.34
CA VAL A 46 9.99 11.60 13.42
C VAL A 46 9.11 11.86 14.63
N ALA A 47 8.10 11.02 14.86
CA ALA A 47 7.24 11.12 16.04
C ALA A 47 8.04 10.99 17.35
N ALA A 48 9.04 10.10 17.40
CA ALA A 48 9.94 9.97 18.54
C ALA A 48 10.82 11.22 18.73
N SER A 49 11.34 11.81 17.65
CA SER A 49 12.15 13.05 17.71
C SER A 49 11.34 14.29 18.11
N GLY A 50 10.03 14.31 17.80
CA GLY A 50 9.13 15.42 18.10
C GLY A 50 8.89 15.67 19.59
N GLN A 51 9.26 14.72 20.47
CA GLN A 51 9.23 14.92 21.92
C GLN A 51 10.34 15.84 22.44
N LEU A 52 11.38 16.15 21.64
CA LEU A 52 12.38 17.17 21.99
C LEU A 52 11.86 18.58 21.64
N LYS A 53 11.61 19.37 22.68
CA LYS A 53 10.82 20.61 22.74
C LYS A 53 11.18 21.79 21.81
N SER A 54 12.22 21.73 20.96
CA SER A 54 12.79 22.95 20.34
C SER A 54 12.45 23.21 18.85
N THR A 55 11.80 22.28 18.14
CA THR A 55 11.52 22.41 16.68
C THR A 55 10.07 22.07 16.30
N GLN A 56 9.10 22.67 16.98
CA GLN A 56 7.68 22.32 16.81
C GLN A 56 7.12 22.55 15.39
N GLY A 57 7.55 23.62 14.70
CA GLY A 57 7.02 23.94 13.36
C GLY A 57 7.51 22.99 12.26
N LEU A 58 8.81 22.73 12.19
CA LEU A 58 9.41 21.89 11.15
C LEU A 58 8.99 20.41 11.33
N ASN A 59 8.92 19.93 12.56
CA ASN A 59 8.50 18.56 12.86
C ASN A 59 7.05 18.31 12.45
N TRP A 60 6.14 19.26 12.69
CA TRP A 60 4.74 19.13 12.26
C TRP A 60 4.60 19.04 10.74
N LEU A 61 5.32 19.90 10.01
CA LEU A 61 5.32 19.90 8.55
C LEU A 61 5.86 18.58 7.99
N LEU A 62 6.90 18.02 8.62
CA LEU A 62 7.48 16.74 8.21
C LEU A 62 6.55 15.55 8.52
N ILE A 63 5.89 15.54 9.68
CA ILE A 63 4.84 14.55 10.01
C ILE A 63 3.71 14.61 8.98
N ALA A 64 3.23 15.81 8.64
CA ALA A 64 2.16 16.00 7.66
C ALA A 64 2.59 15.51 6.26
N ALA A 65 3.80 15.84 5.82
CA ALA A 65 4.34 15.41 4.54
C ALA A 65 4.49 13.88 4.44
N VAL A 66 5.07 13.25 5.47
CA VAL A 66 5.23 11.78 5.52
C VAL A 66 3.88 11.09 5.59
N SER A 67 2.92 11.62 6.35
CA SER A 67 1.56 11.08 6.43
C SER A 67 0.82 11.17 5.09
N LEU A 68 1.00 12.28 4.36
CA LEU A 68 0.43 12.44 3.02
C LEU A 68 1.05 11.43 2.04
N ALA A 69 2.38 11.29 2.04
CA ALA A 69 3.08 10.30 1.22
C ALA A 69 2.65 8.87 1.54
N PHE A 70 2.48 8.54 2.83
CA PHE A 70 2.00 7.24 3.29
C PHE A 70 0.57 6.97 2.80
N SER A 71 -0.31 7.97 2.90
CA SER A 71 -1.71 7.87 2.43
C SER A 71 -1.78 7.69 0.90
N CYS A 72 -0.98 8.46 0.15
CA CYS A 72 -0.89 8.33 -1.30
C CYS A 72 -0.38 6.93 -1.71
N THR A 73 0.69 6.45 -1.07
CA THR A 73 1.25 5.11 -1.34
C THR A 73 0.24 4.01 -1.01
N SER A 74 -0.50 4.15 0.09
CA SER A 74 -1.55 3.21 0.48
C SER A 74 -2.71 3.20 -0.53
N HIS A 75 -3.08 4.36 -1.06
CA HIS A 75 -4.08 4.48 -2.10
C HIS A 75 -3.62 3.81 -3.40
N ILE A 76 -2.40 4.11 -3.87
CA ILE A 76 -1.78 3.51 -5.06
C ILE A 76 -1.73 1.98 -4.94
N LEU A 77 -1.36 1.47 -3.76
CA LEU A 77 -1.33 0.04 -3.50
C LEU A 77 -2.73 -0.58 -3.61
N ALA A 78 -3.74 0.02 -2.96
CA ALA A 78 -5.11 -0.51 -2.97
C ALA A 78 -5.68 -0.56 -4.38
N THR A 79 -5.56 0.53 -5.15
CA THR A 79 -6.05 0.59 -6.54
C THR A 79 -5.27 -0.32 -7.47
N SER A 80 -3.94 -0.44 -7.31
CA SER A 80 -3.13 -1.40 -8.08
C SER A 80 -3.60 -2.83 -7.84
N LEU A 81 -3.91 -3.18 -6.59
CA LEU A 81 -4.39 -4.50 -6.20
C LEU A 81 -5.78 -4.79 -6.79
N THR A 82 -6.72 -3.85 -6.64
CA THR A 82 -8.07 -3.94 -7.24
C THR A 82 -8.03 -4.04 -8.76
N THR A 83 -7.18 -3.27 -9.44
CA THR A 83 -7.02 -3.39 -10.91
C THR A 83 -6.53 -4.78 -11.29
N ARG A 84 -5.65 -5.38 -10.48
CA ARG A 84 -5.09 -6.71 -10.75
C ARG A 84 -6.12 -7.82 -10.56
N THR A 85 -6.88 -7.77 -9.48
CA THR A 85 -7.90 -8.77 -9.13
C THR A 85 -9.09 -8.69 -10.07
N THR A 86 -9.57 -7.48 -10.39
CA THR A 86 -10.67 -7.28 -11.35
C THR A 86 -10.28 -7.63 -12.78
N GLY A 87 -9.01 -7.44 -13.16
CA GLY A 87 -8.47 -7.88 -14.45
C GLY A 87 -8.30 -9.40 -14.59
N ALA A 88 -8.34 -10.15 -13.49
CA ALA A 88 -8.20 -11.60 -13.49
C ALA A 88 -9.54 -12.37 -13.60
N VAL A 89 -10.68 -11.68 -13.45
CA VAL A 89 -12.02 -12.28 -13.47
C VAL A 89 -12.85 -11.78 -14.66
N GLY A 90 -13.83 -12.58 -15.06
CA GLY A 90 -14.77 -12.20 -16.13
C GLY A 90 -15.67 -11.03 -15.72
N SER A 91 -16.14 -10.25 -16.70
CA SER A 91 -16.98 -9.06 -16.48
C SER A 91 -18.23 -9.29 -15.64
N ARG A 92 -18.81 -10.51 -15.69
CA ARG A 92 -19.97 -10.90 -14.88
C ARG A 92 -19.67 -11.02 -13.38
N GLU A 93 -18.44 -11.35 -13.02
CA GLU A 93 -18.01 -11.61 -11.63
C GLU A 93 -17.31 -10.40 -10.99
N GLN A 94 -16.87 -9.43 -11.81
CA GLN A 94 -16.20 -8.22 -11.35
C GLN A 94 -16.99 -7.48 -10.27
N GLY A 95 -18.31 -7.35 -10.42
CA GLY A 95 -19.14 -6.67 -9.41
C GLY A 95 -19.15 -7.35 -8.05
N ILE A 96 -19.16 -8.69 -8.02
CA ILE A 96 -19.11 -9.47 -6.78
C ILE A 96 -17.74 -9.32 -6.13
N LEU A 97 -16.67 -9.42 -6.92
CA LEU A 97 -15.30 -9.28 -6.44
C LEU A 97 -15.05 -7.89 -5.82
N LEU A 98 -15.51 -6.83 -6.49
CA LEU A 98 -15.39 -5.45 -6.02
C LEU A 98 -16.18 -5.22 -4.72
N GLY A 99 -17.36 -5.85 -4.58
CA GLY A 99 -18.13 -5.86 -3.35
C GLY A 99 -17.38 -6.52 -2.19
N ILE A 100 -16.75 -7.67 -2.44
CA ILE A 100 -15.93 -8.36 -1.43
C ILE A 100 -14.73 -7.51 -1.03
N GLU A 101 -14.00 -6.93 -1.98
CA GLU A 101 -12.85 -6.05 -1.69
C GLU A 101 -13.25 -4.85 -0.83
N HIS A 102 -14.33 -4.17 -1.18
CA HIS A 102 -14.83 -3.03 -0.41
C HIS A 102 -15.30 -3.45 0.99
N SER A 103 -15.90 -4.63 1.15
CA SER A 103 -16.27 -5.15 2.46
C SER A 103 -15.03 -5.42 3.32
N LEU A 104 -13.97 -5.98 2.73
CA LEU A 104 -12.70 -6.25 3.40
C LEU A 104 -12.00 -4.95 3.80
N PHE A 105 -11.94 -3.95 2.91
CA PHE A 105 -11.38 -2.64 3.20
C PHE A 105 -12.18 -1.89 4.27
N SER A 106 -13.50 -2.02 4.27
CA SER A 106 -14.35 -1.44 5.32
C SER A 106 -14.08 -2.11 6.66
N GLY A 107 -13.98 -3.44 6.69
CA GLY A 107 -13.57 -4.20 7.88
C GLY A 107 -12.20 -3.75 8.39
N ALA A 108 -11.20 -3.65 7.51
CA ALA A 108 -9.87 -3.18 7.87
C ALA A 108 -9.88 -1.75 8.46
N ARG A 109 -10.75 -0.85 7.96
CA ARG A 109 -10.90 0.51 8.51
C ARG A 109 -11.56 0.53 9.89
N ILE A 110 -12.43 -0.44 10.19
CA ILE A 110 -13.11 -0.55 11.49
C ILE A 110 -12.18 -1.19 12.53
N PHE A 111 -11.56 -2.33 12.19
CA PHE A 111 -10.74 -3.09 13.12
C PHE A 111 -9.31 -2.56 13.24
N GLY A 112 -8.78 -1.95 12.17
CA GLY A 112 -7.41 -1.43 12.11
C GLY A 112 -7.06 -0.46 13.23
N PRO A 113 -7.86 0.60 13.50
CA PRO A 113 -7.60 1.51 14.61
C PRO A 113 -7.58 0.80 15.96
N SER A 114 -8.48 -0.14 16.21
CA SER A 114 -8.56 -0.88 17.50
C SER A 114 -7.33 -1.76 17.72
N ILE A 115 -6.89 -2.47 16.68
CA ILE A 115 -5.66 -3.28 16.74
C ILE A 115 -4.44 -2.36 16.90
N GLY A 116 -4.38 -1.27 16.12
CA GLY A 116 -3.29 -0.32 16.13
C GLY A 116 -3.12 0.37 17.49
N THR A 117 -4.21 0.82 18.12
CA THR A 117 -4.17 1.45 19.45
C THR A 117 -3.80 0.45 20.54
N SER A 118 -4.25 -0.81 20.44
CA SER A 118 -3.86 -1.86 21.38
C SER A 118 -2.37 -2.21 21.27
N ILE A 119 -1.79 -2.22 20.07
CA ILE A 119 -0.35 -2.42 19.89
C ILE A 119 0.40 -1.20 20.43
N MET A 120 -0.09 0.00 20.10
CA MET A 120 0.50 1.27 20.53
C MET A 120 0.52 1.41 22.06
N SER A 121 -0.53 0.97 22.77
CA SER A 121 -0.57 1.02 24.23
C SER A 121 0.43 0.07 24.90
N SER A 122 0.77 -1.04 24.24
CA SER A 122 1.71 -2.03 24.77
C SER A 122 3.18 -1.71 24.50
N GLY A 123 3.50 -1.10 23.35
CA GLY A 123 4.88 -0.97 22.87
C GLY A 123 5.22 0.39 22.24
N GLY A 124 4.30 1.34 22.24
CA GLY A 124 4.49 2.67 21.65
C GLY A 124 4.56 2.67 20.13
N PHE A 125 4.96 3.81 19.56
CA PHE A 125 5.01 4.03 18.11
C PHE A 125 6.04 3.17 17.37
N SER A 126 7.16 2.84 18.02
CA SER A 126 8.23 2.04 17.42
C SER A 126 7.76 0.62 17.11
N VAL A 127 7.02 -0.01 18.03
CA VAL A 127 6.48 -1.36 17.84
C VAL A 127 5.41 -1.38 16.74
N VAL A 128 4.53 -0.37 16.69
CA VAL A 128 3.53 -0.27 15.60
C VAL A 128 4.20 -0.15 14.23
N ALA A 129 5.25 0.66 14.12
CA ALA A 129 6.00 0.81 12.87
C ALA A 129 6.76 -0.46 12.50
N ALA A 130 7.40 -1.14 13.46
CA ALA A 130 8.08 -2.41 13.24
C ALA A 130 7.11 -3.51 12.76
N CYS A 131 5.94 -3.63 13.40
CA CYS A 131 4.90 -4.57 12.97
C CYS A 131 4.42 -4.27 11.55
N SER A 132 4.13 -3.00 11.26
CA SER A 132 3.67 -2.57 9.93
C SER A 132 4.72 -2.87 8.86
N PHE A 133 5.98 -2.48 9.09
CA PHE A 133 7.08 -2.76 8.17
C PHE A 133 7.29 -4.25 7.94
N THR A 134 7.23 -5.06 9.00
CA THR A 134 7.42 -6.52 8.89
C THR A 134 6.32 -7.14 8.02
N ILE A 135 5.06 -6.77 8.25
CA ILE A 135 3.93 -7.26 7.45
C ILE A 135 4.09 -6.82 6.00
N ASP A 136 4.38 -5.56 5.75
CA ASP A 136 4.53 -5.03 4.39
C ASP A 136 5.73 -5.65 3.65
N CYS A 137 6.83 -5.92 4.35
CA CYS A 137 8.00 -6.59 3.80
C CYS A 137 7.70 -8.04 3.42
N VAL A 138 7.03 -8.80 4.31
CA VAL A 138 6.61 -10.18 4.04
C VAL A 138 5.65 -10.22 2.84
N LEU A 139 4.64 -9.36 2.82
CA LEU A 139 3.70 -9.28 1.69
C LEU A 139 4.40 -8.86 0.40
N GLY A 140 5.35 -7.92 0.47
CA GLY A 140 6.15 -7.48 -0.67
C GLY A 140 7.01 -8.61 -1.25
N CYS A 141 7.64 -9.41 -0.37
CA CYS A 141 8.38 -10.60 -0.77
C CYS A 141 7.47 -11.63 -1.44
N VAL A 142 6.31 -11.95 -0.85
CA VAL A 142 5.34 -12.89 -1.43
C VAL A 142 4.85 -12.40 -2.80
N ALA A 143 4.52 -11.11 -2.93
CA ALA A 143 4.12 -10.51 -4.20
C ALA A 143 5.21 -10.66 -5.27
N LYS A 144 6.48 -10.38 -4.91
CA LYS A 144 7.63 -10.55 -5.82
C LYS A 144 7.79 -12.00 -6.27
N PHE A 145 7.64 -12.97 -5.36
CA PHE A 145 7.72 -14.40 -5.70
C PHE A 145 6.61 -14.83 -6.67
N GLN A 146 5.37 -14.36 -6.46
CA GLN A 146 4.27 -14.67 -7.38
C GLN A 146 4.53 -14.12 -8.79
N THR A 147 5.05 -12.90 -8.90
CA THR A 147 5.40 -12.29 -10.19
C THR A 147 6.44 -13.11 -10.94
N HIS A 148 7.48 -13.60 -10.25
CA HIS A 148 8.50 -14.43 -10.87
C HIS A 148 7.91 -15.75 -11.40
N LYS A 149 6.98 -16.36 -10.66
CA LYS A 149 6.31 -17.60 -11.09
C LYS A 149 5.47 -17.39 -12.36
N GLU A 150 4.72 -16.29 -12.43
CA GLU A 150 3.92 -15.96 -13.61
C GLU A 150 4.80 -15.70 -14.86
N ALA A 151 5.94 -15.02 -14.69
CA ALA A 151 6.89 -14.77 -15.78
C ALA A 151 7.51 -16.06 -16.34
N VAL A 152 7.87 -17.01 -15.47
CA VAL A 152 8.40 -18.32 -15.89
C VAL A 152 7.34 -19.14 -16.63
N THR A 153 6.09 -19.11 -16.17
CA THR A 153 5.00 -19.91 -16.77
C THR A 153 4.57 -19.39 -18.13
N LYS A 154 4.68 -18.07 -18.37
CA LYS A 154 4.37 -17.44 -19.67
C LYS A 154 5.56 -17.44 -20.65
N SER A 155 6.72 -17.97 -20.28
CA SER A 155 7.86 -18.10 -21.17
C SER A 155 7.53 -19.05 -22.33
N PRO A 156 7.83 -18.70 -23.60
CA PRO A 156 7.36 -19.38 -24.81
C PRO A 156 8.06 -20.73 -25.07
N MET A 157 7.95 -21.68 -24.12
CA MET A 157 8.25 -23.09 -24.41
C MET A 157 7.07 -23.83 -25.08
N SER A 158 5.92 -23.17 -25.25
CA SER A 158 4.73 -23.74 -25.89
C SER A 158 4.67 -23.55 -27.42
N GLU A 159 5.52 -22.72 -28.02
CA GLU A 159 5.45 -22.39 -29.46
C GLU A 159 6.44 -23.21 -30.31
N ARG A 160 7.12 -24.21 -29.72
CA ARG A 160 8.22 -24.94 -30.36
C ARG A 160 7.97 -26.44 -30.56
N LYS A 161 6.73 -26.85 -30.77
CA LYS A 161 6.36 -28.24 -31.13
C LYS A 161 5.17 -28.32 -32.09
N GLU A 162 5.12 -27.49 -33.12
CA GLU A 162 4.35 -27.78 -34.34
C GLU A 162 5.15 -27.30 -35.55
N ILE A 163 6.23 -28.03 -35.87
CA ILE A 163 6.82 -28.09 -37.21
C ILE A 163 6.98 -29.57 -37.54
#